data_AF-A0A0B1SD05-F1
#
_entry.id   AF-A0A0B1SD05-F1
#
_cell.length_a   1.000
_cell.length_b   1.000
_cell.length_c   1.000
_cell.angle_alpha   90.00
_cell.angle_beta   90.00
_cell.angle_gamma   90.00
#
_symmetry.space_group_name_H-M   'P 1'
#
loop_
_entity.id
_entity.type
_entity.pdbx_description
1 polymer ?
#
loop_
_entity_poly.entity_id
_entity_poly.type
_entity_poly.pdbx_seq_one_letter_code
_entity_poly.pdbx_strand_id
1 'polypeptide(L)'
;MRTASLFIAVAALFILPSGYQALEEIPFLKGLPKKALNEYAKIEISHNITQRQRKYKLLSWADKYGVKKQVEQFHKQEEEIATTLDKKVEEYLKTHADRKVYDVYRRYLKLNDKFKTDYEIAKEDKKFWKGREKEFKIIEAAYDRFDPQTETVQTQRNSSEL
;
A
#
# COMPACT_ATOMS: atom_id res chain seq x y z
N MET A 1 1.19 7.90 7.69
CA MET A 1 1.16 7.13 6.44
C MET A 1 2.32 6.16 6.42
N ARG A 2 2.05 4.99 7.00
CA ARG A 2 2.77 3.76 6.72
C ARG A 2 2.19 3.19 5.43
N THR A 3 2.84 3.44 4.31
CA THR A 3 2.57 2.69 3.08
C THR A 3 3.31 1.38 3.23
N ALA A 4 2.59 0.29 3.52
CA ALA A 4 3.12 -1.06 3.43
C ALA A 4 3.78 -1.19 2.04
N SER A 5 5.12 -1.20 2.00
CA SER A 5 5.89 -1.06 0.75
C SER A 5 5.86 -2.33 -0.12
N LEU A 6 4.90 -3.23 0.13
CA LEU A 6 4.47 -4.25 -0.84
C LEU A 6 3.36 -3.76 -1.78
N PHE A 7 2.66 -2.65 -1.47
CA PHE A 7 1.68 -2.03 -2.36
C PHE A 7 2.26 -0.97 -3.31
N ILE A 8 3.47 -1.24 -3.84
CA ILE A 8 3.90 -0.68 -5.13
C ILE A 8 2.89 -1.07 -6.25
N ALA A 9 1.98 -2.02 -5.98
CA ALA A 9 0.81 -2.34 -6.80
C ALA A 9 -0.06 -1.12 -7.17
N VAL A 10 -0.19 -0.10 -6.32
CA VAL A 10 -0.99 1.09 -6.68
C VAL A 10 -0.32 1.87 -7.81
N ALA A 11 1.01 1.95 -7.83
CA ALA A 11 1.74 2.63 -8.92
C ALA A 11 1.71 1.83 -10.23
N ALA A 12 1.67 0.50 -10.17
CA ALA A 12 1.60 -0.37 -11.36
C ALA A 12 0.23 -0.27 -12.09
N LEU A 13 -0.85 0.09 -11.38
CA LEU A 13 -2.18 0.31 -11.98
C LEU A 13 -2.25 1.52 -12.93
N PHE A 14 -1.28 2.45 -12.87
CA PHE A 14 -1.34 3.71 -13.62
C PHE A 14 -0.55 3.74 -14.93
N ILE A 15 0.09 2.63 -15.33
CA ILE A 15 0.89 2.55 -16.57
C ILE A 15 0.02 2.10 -17.77
N LEU A 16 -1.18 1.58 -17.54
CA LEU A 16 -2.07 1.08 -18.60
C LEU A 16 -3.31 1.97 -18.80
N PRO A 17 -3.91 2.00 -20.01
CA PRO A 17 -5.18 2.72 -20.29
C PRO A 17 -6.35 2.31 -19.38
N SER A 18 -6.27 1.11 -18.78
CA SER A 18 -7.20 0.59 -17.77
C SER A 18 -7.10 1.25 -16.39
N GLY A 19 -6.04 2.02 -16.11
CA GLY A 19 -5.85 2.70 -14.83
C GLY A 19 -6.93 3.73 -14.50
N TYR A 20 -7.63 4.26 -15.52
CA TYR A 20 -8.77 5.15 -15.32
C TYR A 20 -10.01 4.44 -14.75
N GLN A 21 -10.20 3.14 -15.06
CA GLN A 21 -11.33 2.37 -14.51
C GLN A 21 -11.11 2.04 -13.03
N ALA A 22 -9.86 1.82 -12.60
CA ALA A 22 -9.50 1.60 -11.19
C ALA A 22 -9.74 2.86 -10.32
N LEU A 23 -9.70 4.06 -10.89
CA LEU A 23 -10.02 5.29 -10.17
C LEU A 23 -11.51 5.40 -9.81
N GLU A 24 -12.40 4.78 -10.58
CA GLU A 24 -13.84 4.81 -10.29
C GLU A 24 -14.22 3.95 -9.07
N GLU A 25 -13.37 3.01 -8.69
CA GLU A 25 -13.56 2.20 -7.48
C GLU A 25 -13.20 2.96 -6.20
N ILE A 26 -12.46 4.08 -6.31
CA ILE A 26 -12.13 4.93 -5.16
C ILE A 26 -13.36 5.78 -4.82
N PRO A 27 -13.99 5.58 -3.64
CA PRO A 27 -15.31 6.16 -3.37
C PRO A 27 -15.39 7.68 -3.47
N PHE A 28 -14.32 8.39 -3.09
CA PHE A 28 -14.28 9.86 -3.12
C PHE A 28 -14.00 10.46 -4.50
N LEU A 29 -13.64 9.63 -5.50
CA LEU A 29 -13.45 10.07 -6.88
C LEU A 29 -14.73 9.98 -7.71
N LYS A 30 -15.72 9.22 -7.23
CA LYS A 30 -16.99 9.00 -7.93
C LYS A 30 -17.75 10.30 -8.13
N GLY A 31 -18.10 10.58 -9.39
CA GLY A 31 -18.87 11.77 -9.77
C GLY A 31 -18.06 13.07 -9.87
N LEU A 32 -16.73 13.02 -9.64
CA LEU A 32 -15.87 14.18 -9.87
C LEU A 32 -15.66 14.45 -11.38
N PRO A 33 -15.48 15.72 -11.78
CA PRO A 33 -15.24 16.04 -13.19
C PRO A 33 -13.91 15.45 -13.68
N LYS A 34 -13.81 15.12 -14.97
CA LYS A 34 -12.59 14.57 -15.60
C LYS A 34 -11.32 15.36 -15.28
N LYS A 35 -11.43 16.70 -15.13
CA LYS A 35 -10.32 17.55 -14.71
C LYS A 35 -9.81 17.20 -13.31
N ALA A 36 -10.70 16.98 -12.35
CA ALA A 36 -10.34 16.57 -10.99
C ALA A 36 -9.64 15.21 -10.97
N LEU A 37 -10.17 14.24 -11.73
CA LEU A 37 -9.57 12.90 -11.87
C LEU A 37 -8.16 12.97 -12.46
N ASN A 38 -7.96 13.79 -13.50
CA ASN A 38 -6.64 13.99 -14.10
C ASN A 38 -5.65 14.68 -13.13
N GLU A 39 -6.12 15.65 -12.35
CA GLU A 39 -5.29 16.30 -11.32
C GLU A 39 -4.89 15.30 -10.21
N TYR A 40 -5.83 14.48 -9.75
CA TYR A 40 -5.58 13.40 -8.79
C TYR A 40 -4.53 12.41 -9.32
N ALA A 41 -4.75 11.86 -10.52
CA ALA A 41 -3.84 10.90 -11.14
C ALA A 41 -2.42 11.46 -11.27
N LYS A 42 -2.27 12.74 -11.67
CA LYS A 42 -0.96 13.40 -11.76
C LYS A 42 -0.23 13.51 -10.41
N ILE A 43 -0.97 13.65 -9.31
CA ILE A 43 -0.38 13.69 -7.96
C ILE A 43 0.09 12.28 -7.56
N GLU A 44 -0.72 11.25 -7.81
CA GLU A 44 -0.43 9.86 -7.44
C GLU A 44 0.71 9.24 -8.25
N ILE A 45 0.84 9.53 -9.54
CA ILE A 45 1.92 8.97 -10.38
C ILE A 45 3.24 9.75 -10.24
N SER A 46 3.28 10.80 -9.42
CA SER A 46 4.46 11.64 -9.31
C SER A 46 5.54 10.96 -8.47
N HIS A 47 6.59 10.47 -9.14
CA HIS A 47 7.73 9.82 -8.49
C HIS A 47 8.77 10.80 -7.94
N ASN A 48 8.67 12.09 -8.27
CA ASN A 48 9.65 13.13 -7.89
C ASN A 48 9.25 13.92 -6.63
N ILE A 49 8.17 13.52 -5.96
CA ILE A 49 7.72 14.14 -4.72
C ILE A 49 7.78 13.14 -3.58
N THR A 50 8.04 13.65 -2.38
CA THR A 50 8.05 12.82 -1.18
C THR A 50 6.63 12.39 -0.80
N GLN A 51 6.50 11.32 -0.03
CA GLN A 51 5.18 10.90 0.49
C GLN A 51 4.49 12.02 1.28
N ARG A 52 5.26 12.83 2.04
CA ARG A 52 4.74 14.02 2.72
C ARG A 52 4.22 15.08 1.75
N GLN A 53 4.96 15.37 0.68
CA GLN A 53 4.54 16.32 -0.35
C GLN A 53 3.30 15.84 -1.10
N ARG A 54 3.23 14.53 -1.42
CA ARG A 54 2.05 13.91 -2.03
C ARG A 54 0.82 14.09 -1.14
N LYS A 55 0.93 13.76 0.16
CA LYS A 55 -0.15 13.99 1.14
C LYS A 55 -0.66 15.43 1.11
N TYR A 56 0.26 16.39 1.15
CA TYR A 56 -0.10 17.80 1.13
C TYR A 56 -0.82 18.19 -0.16
N LYS A 57 -0.29 17.79 -1.33
CA LYS A 57 -0.93 18.05 -2.62
C LYS A 57 -2.31 17.41 -2.74
N LEU A 58 -2.47 16.17 -2.27
CA LEU A 58 -3.76 15.49 -2.24
C LEU A 58 -4.77 16.21 -1.36
N LEU A 59 -4.38 16.67 -0.18
CA LEU A 59 -5.28 17.42 0.71
C LEU A 59 -5.69 18.77 0.11
N SER A 60 -4.77 19.50 -0.52
CA SER A 60 -5.09 20.75 -1.24
C SER A 60 -6.02 20.50 -2.43
N TRP A 61 -5.77 19.43 -3.19
CA TRP A 61 -6.66 18.99 -4.27
C TRP A 61 -8.05 18.62 -3.73
N ALA A 62 -8.12 17.89 -2.62
CA ALA A 62 -9.37 17.43 -2.03
C ALA A 62 -10.20 18.60 -1.47
N ASP A 63 -9.54 19.61 -0.91
CA ASP A 63 -10.18 20.85 -0.46
C ASP A 63 -10.81 21.61 -1.63
N LYS A 64 -10.08 21.76 -2.73
CA LYS A 64 -10.55 22.41 -3.98
C LYS A 64 -11.80 21.75 -4.57
N TYR A 65 -11.95 20.43 -4.43
CA TYR A 65 -13.08 19.68 -4.97
C TYR A 65 -14.13 19.28 -3.92
N GLY A 66 -14.00 19.76 -2.68
CA GLY A 66 -14.99 19.51 -1.61
C GLY A 66 -15.00 18.08 -1.05
N VAL A 67 -13.97 17.27 -1.32
CA VAL A 67 -13.87 15.85 -0.93
C VAL A 67 -12.85 15.60 0.19
N LYS A 68 -12.31 16.67 0.82
CA LYS A 68 -11.27 16.59 1.85
C LYS A 68 -11.55 15.58 2.96
N LYS A 69 -12.75 15.60 3.55
CA LYS A 69 -13.13 14.66 4.62
C LYS A 69 -13.07 13.20 4.16
N GLN A 70 -13.53 12.94 2.92
CA GLN A 70 -13.56 11.58 2.37
C GLN A 70 -12.14 11.08 2.08
N VAL A 71 -11.26 11.95 1.58
CA VAL A 71 -9.84 11.65 1.37
C VAL A 71 -9.11 11.38 2.70
N GLU A 72 -9.36 12.20 3.72
CA GLU A 72 -8.78 11.99 5.06
C GLU A 72 -9.26 10.66 5.67
N GLN A 73 -10.54 10.34 5.54
CA GLN A 73 -11.11 9.08 6.01
C GLN A 73 -10.52 7.88 5.25
N PHE A 74 -10.45 7.96 3.92
CA PHE A 74 -9.86 6.91 3.09
C PHE A 74 -8.42 6.63 3.48
N HIS A 75 -7.57 7.65 3.58
CA HIS A 75 -6.17 7.45 3.99
C HIS A 75 -6.02 6.93 5.41
N LYS A 76 -6.94 7.27 6.31
CA LYS A 76 -6.97 6.71 7.67
C LYS A 76 -7.30 5.22 7.64
N GLN A 77 -8.29 4.82 6.85
CA GLN A 77 -8.67 3.41 6.67
C GLN A 77 -7.52 2.59 6.07
N GLU A 78 -6.86 3.11 5.02
CA GLU A 78 -5.67 2.49 4.43
C GLU A 78 -4.54 2.31 5.44
N GLU A 79 -4.27 3.33 6.27
CA GLU A 79 -3.24 3.26 7.32
C GLU A 79 -3.59 2.25 8.42
N GLU A 80 -4.87 2.10 8.76
CA GLU A 80 -5.37 1.11 9.72
C GLU A 80 -5.26 -0.32 9.16
N ILE A 81 -5.64 -0.54 7.89
CA ILE A 81 -5.51 -1.83 7.20
C ILE A 81 -4.04 -2.23 7.12
N ALA A 82 -3.17 -1.34 6.62
CA ALA A 82 -1.74 -1.60 6.51
C ALA A 82 -1.11 -1.92 7.88
N THR A 83 -1.44 -1.14 8.92
CA THR A 83 -0.93 -1.39 10.27
C THR A 83 -1.41 -2.71 10.85
N THR A 84 -2.65 -3.11 10.55
CA THR A 84 -3.22 -4.38 11.02
C THR A 84 -2.57 -5.56 10.30
N LEU A 85 -2.39 -5.47 8.98
CA LEU A 85 -1.70 -6.46 8.18
C LEU A 85 -0.25 -6.65 8.64
N ASP A 86 0.49 -5.54 8.83
CA ASP A 86 1.87 -5.59 9.31
C ASP A 86 1.99 -6.30 10.66
N LYS A 87 1.02 -6.10 11.56
CA LYS A 87 0.96 -6.79 12.88
C LYS A 87 0.68 -8.29 12.72
N LYS A 88 -0.30 -8.67 11.89
CA LYS A 88 -0.62 -10.09 11.61
C LYS A 88 0.62 -10.82 11.06
N VAL A 89 1.30 -10.21 10.09
CA VAL A 89 2.55 -10.74 9.51
C VAL A 89 3.67 -10.79 10.55
N GLU A 90 3.84 -9.74 11.36
CA GLU A 90 4.84 -9.71 12.42
C GLU A 90 4.68 -10.87 13.41
N GLU A 91 3.45 -11.08 13.89
CA GLU A 91 3.11 -12.14 14.83
C GLU A 91 3.29 -13.54 14.22
N TYR A 92 2.87 -13.70 12.96
CA TYR A 92 3.06 -14.95 12.23
C TYR A 92 4.54 -15.30 12.07
N LEU A 93 5.35 -14.35 11.58
CA LEU A 93 6.78 -14.57 11.39
C LEU A 93 7.51 -14.79 12.71
N LYS A 94 7.11 -14.11 13.78
CA LYS A 94 7.67 -14.32 15.13
C LYS A 94 7.47 -15.75 15.63
N THR A 95 6.35 -16.38 15.25
CA THR A 95 5.92 -17.68 15.76
C THR A 95 6.35 -18.83 14.85
N HIS A 96 6.33 -18.62 13.53
CA HIS A 96 6.45 -19.68 12.53
C HIS A 96 7.68 -19.59 11.63
N ALA A 97 8.35 -18.44 11.56
CA ALA A 97 9.55 -18.29 10.75
C ALA A 97 10.82 -18.46 11.58
N ASP A 98 11.95 -18.66 10.91
CA ASP A 98 13.24 -18.62 11.59
C ASP A 98 13.53 -17.20 12.12
N ARG A 99 14.42 -17.11 13.11
CA ARG A 99 14.76 -15.84 13.75
C ARG A 99 15.30 -14.82 12.75
N LYS A 100 16.03 -15.29 11.74
CA LYS A 100 16.65 -14.45 10.70
C LYS A 100 15.59 -13.73 9.87
N VAL A 101 14.55 -14.42 9.41
CA VAL A 101 13.43 -13.84 8.66
C VAL A 101 12.71 -12.79 9.50
N TYR A 102 12.40 -13.10 10.75
CA TYR A 102 11.76 -12.15 11.66
C TYR A 102 12.60 -10.87 11.85
N ASP A 103 13.92 -11.00 12.07
CA ASP A 103 14.82 -9.85 12.23
C ASP A 103 15.01 -9.07 10.91
N VAL A 104 14.92 -9.73 9.74
CA VAL A 104 14.88 -9.04 8.44
C VAL A 104 13.59 -8.23 8.30
N TYR A 105 12.44 -8.82 8.60
CA TYR A 105 11.14 -8.15 8.53
C TYR A 105 11.08 -6.91 9.44
N ARG A 106 11.55 -7.01 10.70
CA ARG A 106 11.63 -5.88 11.63
C ARG A 106 12.53 -4.75 11.13
N ARG A 107 13.58 -5.06 10.35
CA ARG A 107 14.44 -4.05 9.72
C ARG A 107 13.76 -3.42 8.51
N TYR A 108 13.04 -4.21 7.73
CA TYR A 108 12.26 -3.72 6.59
C TYR A 108 11.20 -2.70 7.02
N LEU A 109 10.45 -2.98 8.09
CA LEU A 109 9.44 -2.04 8.64
C LEU A 109 10.02 -0.68 9.06
N LYS A 110 11.33 -0.59 9.30
CA LYS A 110 12.02 0.65 9.67
C LYS A 110 12.53 1.47 8.47
N LEU A 111 12.49 0.93 7.25
CA LEU A 111 12.94 1.64 6.05
C LEU A 111 11.99 2.76 5.65
N ASN A 112 10.73 2.67 6.08
CA ASN A 112 9.70 3.62 5.72
C ASN A 112 10.02 5.03 6.25
N ASP A 113 10.23 5.97 5.33
CA ASP A 113 10.51 7.36 5.61
C ASP A 113 9.64 8.26 4.74
N LYS A 114 8.74 9.02 5.39
CA LYS A 114 7.81 9.95 4.73
C LYS A 114 8.50 11.11 3.98
N PHE A 115 9.80 11.29 4.20
CA PHE A 115 10.62 12.31 3.54
C PHE A 115 11.30 11.80 2.28
N LYS A 116 11.19 10.51 1.95
CA LYS A 116 11.70 9.94 0.70
C LYS A 116 10.65 10.00 -0.41
N THR A 117 11.15 10.07 -1.63
CA THR A 117 10.41 9.87 -2.88
C THR A 117 10.21 8.38 -3.16
N ASP A 118 9.26 8.03 -4.02
CA ASP A 118 9.07 6.65 -4.47
C ASP A 118 10.34 6.05 -5.08
N TYR A 119 11.11 6.87 -5.80
CA TYR A 119 12.38 6.45 -6.40
C TYR A 119 13.43 6.08 -5.34
N GLU A 120 13.56 6.88 -4.29
CA GLU A 120 14.48 6.60 -3.18
C GLU A 120 14.05 5.35 -2.41
N ILE A 121 12.75 5.19 -2.15
CA ILE A 121 12.20 3.98 -1.51
C ILE A 121 12.50 2.75 -2.36
N ALA A 122 12.17 2.76 -3.66
CA ALA A 122 12.42 1.63 -4.56
C ALA A 122 13.92 1.27 -4.65
N LYS A 123 14.81 2.27 -4.64
CA LYS A 123 16.26 2.04 -4.62
C LYS A 123 16.72 1.40 -3.32
N GLU A 124 16.21 1.86 -2.18
CA GLU A 124 16.51 1.27 -0.87
C GLU A 124 15.95 -0.14 -0.73
N ASP A 125 14.72 -0.39 -1.16
CA ASP A 125 14.10 -1.72 -1.17
C ASP A 125 14.92 -2.70 -2.01
N LYS A 126 15.27 -2.32 -3.24
CA LYS A 126 16.12 -3.15 -4.10
C LYS A 126 17.47 -3.47 -3.44
N LYS A 127 18.07 -2.48 -2.77
CA LYS A 127 19.33 -2.68 -2.03
C LYS A 127 19.14 -3.56 -0.80
N PHE A 128 18.02 -3.43 -0.10
CA PHE A 128 17.70 -4.17 1.11
C PHE A 128 17.47 -5.66 0.83
N TRP A 129 16.78 -5.98 -0.25
CA TRP A 129 16.43 -7.34 -0.65
C TRP A 129 17.52 -8.08 -1.41
N LYS A 130 18.52 -7.37 -1.95
CA LYS A 130 19.66 -7.98 -2.64
C LYS A 130 20.39 -8.98 -1.73
N GLY A 131 20.44 -10.25 -2.14
CA GLY A 131 21.04 -11.34 -1.36
C GLY A 131 20.17 -11.84 -0.19
N ARG A 132 18.88 -11.49 -0.18
CA ARG A 132 17.87 -11.92 0.81
C ARG A 132 16.60 -12.45 0.14
N GLU A 133 16.76 -13.06 -1.03
CA GLU A 133 15.66 -13.51 -1.88
C GLU A 133 14.82 -14.60 -1.19
N LYS A 134 15.43 -15.42 -0.34
CA LYS A 134 14.73 -16.45 0.43
C LYS A 134 13.86 -15.83 1.52
N GLU A 135 14.39 -14.88 2.27
CA GLU A 135 13.65 -14.17 3.32
C GLU A 135 12.50 -13.36 2.71
N PHE A 136 12.73 -12.71 1.57
CA PHE A 136 11.71 -12.00 0.82
C PHE A 136 10.50 -12.89 0.51
N LYS A 137 10.73 -14.07 -0.09
CA LYS A 137 9.64 -15.01 -0.44
C LYS A 137 8.83 -15.49 0.76
N ILE A 138 9.47 -15.69 1.91
CA ILE A 138 8.76 -16.12 3.14
C ILE A 138 7.90 -14.98 3.68
N ILE A 139 8.41 -13.74 3.64
CA ILE A 139 7.68 -12.55 4.07
C ILE A 139 6.50 -12.28 3.12
N GLU A 140 6.73 -12.37 1.80
CA GLU A 140 5.69 -12.25 0.76
C GLU A 140 4.56 -13.27 0.98
N ALA A 141 4.89 -14.56 1.16
CA ALA A 141 3.90 -15.59 1.45
C ALA A 141 3.14 -15.35 2.78
N ALA A 142 3.77 -14.72 3.77
CA ALA A 142 3.08 -14.33 5.00
C ALA A 142 2.09 -13.19 4.75
N TYR A 143 2.41 -12.21 3.89
CA TYR A 143 1.46 -11.18 3.47
C TYR A 143 0.28 -11.79 2.69
N ASP A 144 0.53 -12.66 1.73
CA ASP A 144 -0.53 -13.32 0.92
C ASP A 144 -1.53 -14.08 1.79
N ARG A 145 -1.09 -14.63 2.92
CA ARG A 145 -1.95 -15.35 3.87
C ARG A 145 -2.98 -14.46 4.56
N PHE A 146 -2.64 -13.21 4.79
CA PHE A 146 -3.47 -12.26 5.54
C PHE A 146 -4.02 -11.13 4.66
N ASP A 147 -3.83 -11.22 3.35
CA ASP A 147 -4.44 -10.32 2.39
C ASP A 147 -5.98 -10.45 2.51
N PRO A 148 -6.71 -9.35 2.78
CA PRO A 148 -8.17 -9.37 2.84
C PRO A 148 -8.86 -9.96 1.59
N GLN A 149 -8.21 -9.90 0.42
CA GLN A 149 -8.71 -10.48 -0.82
C GLN A 149 -8.55 -12.01 -0.89
N THR A 150 -7.65 -12.59 -0.10
CA THR A 150 -7.44 -14.05 -0.02
C THR A 150 -8.19 -14.67 1.18
N GLU A 151 -8.43 -13.90 2.25
CA GLU A 151 -9.25 -14.32 3.41
C GLU A 151 -10.70 -14.65 3.00
N THR A 152 -11.28 -13.89 2.05
CA THR A 152 -12.65 -14.13 1.54
C THR A 152 -12.84 -15.49 0.87
N VAL A 153 -11.79 -16.04 0.24
CA VAL A 153 -11.81 -17.35 -0.41
C VAL A 153 -11.72 -18.49 0.60
N GLN A 154 -10.99 -18.30 1.71
CA GLN A 154 -10.85 -19.33 2.75
C GLN A 154 -12.07 -19.41 3.67
N THR A 155 -12.73 -18.29 3.98
CA THR A 155 -13.96 -18.32 4.80
C THR A 155 -15.09 -19.06 4.08
N GLN A 156 -15.27 -18.87 2.77
CA GLN A 156 -16.30 -19.58 2.01
C GLN A 156 -16.05 -21.09 1.89
N ARG A 157 -14.78 -21.51 1.80
CA ARG A 157 -14.40 -22.93 1.72
C ARG A 157 -14.67 -23.67 3.03
N ASN A 158 -14.40 -23.05 4.17
CA ASN A 158 -14.64 -23.65 5.49
C ASN A 158 -16.13 -23.64 5.88
N SER A 159 -16.95 -22.78 5.27
CA SER A 159 -18.42 -22.76 5.46
C SER A 159 -19.18 -23.72 4.56
N SER A 160 -18.52 -24.36 3.58
CA SER A 160 -19.12 -25.34 2.68
C SER A 160 -18.74 -26.80 2.99
N GLU A 161 -17.97 -27.02 4.05
CA GLU A 161 -17.61 -28.33 4.61
C GLU A 161 -18.26 -28.62 5.98
N LEU A 162 -19.23 -27.80 6.41
CA LEU A 162 -20.13 -28.01 7.55
C LEU A 162 -21.58 -28.11 7.08
#